data_AF-A0A3D1IS52-F1
#
_entry.id   AF-A0A3D1IS52-F1
#
_cell.length_a   1.000
_cell.length_b   1.000
_cell.length_c   1.000
_cell.angle_alpha   90.00
_cell.angle_beta   90.00
_cell.angle_gamma   90.00
#
_symmetry.space_group_name_H-M   'P 1'
#
loop_
_entity.id
_entity.type
_entity.pdbx_description
1 polymer ?
#
loop_
_entity_poly.entity_id
_entity_poly.type
_entity_poly.pdbx_seq_one_letter_code
_entity_poly.pdbx_strand_id
1 'polypeptide(L)'
;MMLQAAEGSPKEVLALWRQLPALAKSTPKEAYRKLDTWLPNRGVRGLYAKAQFALNLAQLEKLSGHKIFRLGPHQNGQLHLNAREDFGHYNSAFLKWATQHGIPGQHNAQLREELQPVYDQHLRQLARNYFWAHQTLQANPQRATKAREGYLDQLASKGKAGMWLQDFFRPEADRMEKWGDWYEGNVALGFWVRRNLDGSAKECQSLLVALLQTHDAKWLKAQQR
;
A
#
# COMPACT_ATOMS: atom_id res chain seq x y z
N MET A 1 -8.75 -13.58 31.33
CA MET A 1 -8.32 -14.67 30.45
C MET A 1 -7.60 -14.04 29.27
N MET A 2 -6.26 -14.06 29.27
CA MET A 2 -5.46 -13.44 28.22
C MET A 2 -5.53 -14.28 26.96
N LEU A 3 -5.97 -13.68 25.85
CA LEU A 3 -5.90 -14.25 24.51
C LEU A 3 -4.42 -14.56 24.22
N GLN A 4 -4.08 -15.84 24.12
CA GLN A 4 -2.89 -16.26 23.38
C GLN A 4 -3.00 -15.63 21.99
N ALA A 5 -2.08 -14.72 21.65
CA ALA A 5 -1.97 -14.21 20.30
C ALA A 5 -1.74 -15.42 19.40
N ALA A 6 -2.75 -15.79 18.61
CA ALA A 6 -2.64 -16.87 17.65
C ALA A 6 -1.47 -16.53 16.72
N GLU A 7 -0.38 -17.28 16.82
CA GLU A 7 0.78 -17.12 15.95
C GLU A 7 0.33 -17.36 14.50
N GLY A 8 0.36 -16.33 13.68
CA GLY A 8 0.12 -16.41 12.24
C GLY A 8 -1.01 -15.52 11.71
N SER A 9 -1.20 -15.61 10.40
CA SER A 9 -2.24 -14.88 9.68
C SER A 9 -3.63 -15.48 9.94
N PRO A 10 -4.66 -14.67 10.18
CA PRO A 10 -6.04 -15.14 10.24
C PRO A 10 -6.44 -15.90 8.96
N LYS A 11 -7.37 -16.86 9.10
CA LYS A 11 -7.85 -17.68 7.98
C LYS A 11 -8.40 -16.82 6.83
N GLU A 12 -8.99 -15.67 7.13
CA GLU A 12 -9.51 -14.71 6.16
C GLU A 12 -8.37 -14.06 5.33
N VAL A 13 -7.24 -13.76 5.96
CA VAL A 13 -6.05 -13.24 5.26
C VAL A 13 -5.46 -14.33 4.36
N LEU A 14 -5.37 -15.57 4.84
CA LEU A 14 -4.91 -16.71 4.03
C LEU A 14 -5.84 -16.95 2.84
N ALA A 15 -7.15 -16.89 3.07
CA ALA A 15 -8.16 -17.04 2.03
C ALA A 15 -8.03 -15.94 0.97
N LEU A 16 -7.82 -14.69 1.37
CA LEU A 16 -7.54 -13.58 0.45
C LEU A 16 -6.34 -13.88 -0.45
N TRP A 17 -5.20 -14.28 0.13
CA TRP A 17 -3.99 -14.58 -0.65
C TRP A 17 -4.24 -15.71 -1.65
N ARG A 18 -4.85 -16.82 -1.23
CA ARG A 18 -5.16 -17.97 -2.11
C ARG A 18 -6.16 -17.63 -3.22
N GLN A 19 -7.10 -16.73 -2.97
CA GLN A 19 -8.14 -16.35 -3.94
C GLN A 19 -7.68 -15.28 -4.94
N LEU A 20 -6.62 -14.53 -4.62
CA LEU A 20 -6.17 -13.41 -5.44
C LEU A 20 -5.92 -13.75 -6.92
N PRO A 21 -5.32 -14.91 -7.29
CA PRO A 21 -5.15 -15.29 -8.70
C PRO A 21 -6.48 -15.50 -9.45
N ALA A 22 -7.49 -16.06 -8.78
CA ALA A 22 -8.82 -16.24 -9.37
C ALA A 22 -9.54 -14.89 -9.51
N LEU A 23 -9.51 -14.07 -8.45
CA LEU A 23 -10.09 -12.72 -8.45
C LEU A 23 -9.46 -11.82 -9.51
N ALA A 24 -8.15 -11.95 -9.77
CA ALA A 24 -7.47 -11.20 -10.83
C ALA A 24 -8.02 -11.48 -12.23
N LYS A 25 -8.66 -12.63 -12.44
CA LYS A 25 -9.28 -13.01 -13.72
C LYS A 25 -10.76 -12.62 -13.81
N SER A 26 -11.47 -12.60 -12.67
CA SER A 26 -12.93 -12.44 -12.63
C SER A 26 -13.43 -11.07 -12.16
N THR A 27 -12.55 -10.20 -11.66
CA THR A 27 -12.96 -8.89 -11.12
C THR A 27 -13.64 -8.02 -12.19
N PRO A 28 -14.88 -7.55 -11.96
CA PRO A 28 -15.63 -6.77 -12.93
C PRO A 28 -15.03 -5.38 -13.15
N LYS A 29 -15.19 -4.85 -14.38
CA LYS A 29 -14.67 -3.52 -14.76
C LYS A 29 -15.20 -2.40 -13.85
N GLU A 30 -16.42 -2.56 -13.37
CA GLU A 30 -17.14 -1.65 -12.48
C GLU A 30 -16.41 -1.47 -11.15
N ALA A 31 -15.74 -2.52 -10.63
CA ALA A 31 -14.97 -2.44 -9.39
C ALA A 31 -13.78 -1.47 -9.51
N TYR A 32 -13.10 -1.48 -10.66
CA TYR A 32 -11.99 -0.57 -10.95
C TYR A 32 -12.48 0.87 -11.14
N ARG A 33 -13.58 1.07 -11.86
CA ARG A 33 -14.21 2.40 -12.06
C ARG A 33 -14.64 3.05 -10.73
N LYS A 34 -15.24 2.27 -9.82
CA LYS A 34 -15.62 2.77 -8.48
C LYS A 34 -14.43 3.24 -7.65
N LEU A 35 -13.24 2.72 -7.94
CA LEU A 35 -11.98 3.11 -7.29
C LEU A 35 -11.18 4.12 -8.12
N ASP A 36 -11.78 4.74 -9.13
CA ASP A 36 -11.13 5.76 -9.96
C ASP A 36 -9.76 5.27 -10.47
N THR A 37 -9.74 4.06 -11.04
CA THR A 37 -8.55 3.49 -11.68
C THR A 37 -8.93 2.80 -12.99
N TRP A 38 -8.13 3.05 -14.03
CA TRP A 38 -8.17 2.33 -15.31
C TRP A 38 -7.03 1.30 -15.42
N LEU A 39 -6.30 1.09 -14.33
CA LEU A 39 -5.11 0.24 -14.26
C LEU A 39 -5.38 -1.00 -13.42
N PRO A 40 -5.94 -2.08 -13.99
CA PRO A 40 -6.38 -3.25 -13.21
C PRO A 40 -5.22 -4.08 -12.66
N ASN A 41 -4.07 -4.07 -13.34
CA ASN A 41 -2.94 -4.95 -13.03
C ASN A 41 -1.81 -4.26 -12.27
N ARG A 42 -2.01 -3.00 -11.83
CA ARG A 42 -0.97 -2.23 -11.13
C ARG A 42 -1.60 -1.25 -10.13
N GLY A 43 -0.78 -0.82 -9.18
CA GLY A 43 -1.14 0.13 -8.13
C GLY A 43 -2.06 -0.45 -7.04
N VAL A 44 -2.08 0.23 -5.89
CA VAL A 44 -2.86 -0.20 -4.71
C VAL A 44 -4.36 -0.22 -5.01
N ARG A 45 -4.88 0.72 -5.82
CA ARG A 45 -6.30 0.75 -6.22
C ARG A 45 -6.67 -0.47 -7.07
N GLY A 46 -5.83 -0.83 -8.05
CA GLY A 46 -6.04 -2.02 -8.89
C GLY A 46 -5.97 -3.31 -8.07
N LEU A 47 -5.02 -3.40 -7.11
CA LEU A 47 -4.94 -4.52 -6.18
C LEU A 47 -6.20 -4.61 -5.29
N TYR A 48 -6.62 -3.51 -4.67
CA TYR A 48 -7.79 -3.49 -3.80
C TYR A 48 -9.09 -3.78 -4.55
N ALA A 49 -9.20 -3.35 -5.81
CA ALA A 49 -10.35 -3.64 -6.67
C ALA A 49 -10.67 -5.14 -6.74
N LYS A 50 -9.61 -5.98 -6.70
CA LYS A 50 -9.68 -7.44 -6.68
C LYS A 50 -9.88 -7.97 -5.25
N ALA A 51 -9.00 -7.55 -4.33
CA ALA A 51 -8.95 -8.06 -2.97
C ALA A 51 -10.26 -7.89 -2.19
N GLN A 52 -11.01 -6.81 -2.45
CA GLN A 52 -12.25 -6.50 -1.75
C GLN A 52 -13.35 -7.58 -1.89
N PHE A 53 -13.26 -8.46 -2.90
CA PHE A 53 -14.21 -9.55 -3.07
C PHE A 53 -13.97 -10.73 -2.12
N ALA A 54 -12.74 -10.89 -1.60
CA ALA A 54 -12.44 -11.87 -0.55
C ALA A 54 -12.42 -11.23 0.85
N LEU A 55 -11.86 -10.02 0.96
CA LEU A 55 -11.74 -9.31 2.23
C LEU A 55 -11.75 -7.79 1.99
N ASN A 56 -12.89 -7.14 2.18
CA ASN A 56 -13.04 -5.69 2.04
C ASN A 56 -12.57 -4.93 3.30
N LEU A 57 -12.44 -3.60 3.20
CA LEU A 57 -11.95 -2.77 4.30
C LEU A 57 -12.80 -2.88 5.58
N ALA A 58 -14.13 -2.97 5.49
CA ALA A 58 -14.99 -3.10 6.67
C ALA A 58 -14.79 -4.44 7.39
N GLN A 59 -14.64 -5.53 6.62
CA GLN A 59 -14.31 -6.84 7.16
C GLN A 59 -12.91 -6.85 7.78
N LEU A 60 -11.95 -6.17 7.16
CA LEU A 60 -10.58 -6.06 7.65
C LEU A 60 -10.49 -5.22 8.94
N GLU A 61 -11.28 -4.15 9.07
CA GLU A 61 -11.43 -3.40 10.33
C GLU A 61 -12.01 -4.29 11.44
N LYS A 62 -13.06 -5.05 11.13
CA LYS A 62 -13.68 -5.98 12.09
C LYS A 62 -12.69 -7.06 12.52
N LEU A 63 -11.93 -7.62 11.58
CA LEU A 63 -10.97 -8.68 11.83
C LEU A 63 -9.78 -8.21 12.68
N SER A 64 -9.29 -7.01 12.41
CA SER A 64 -8.15 -6.44 13.15
C SER A 64 -8.54 -5.82 14.49
N GLY A 65 -9.82 -5.50 14.70
CA GLY A 65 -10.26 -4.71 15.85
C GLY A 65 -9.82 -3.24 15.78
N HIS A 66 -9.31 -2.79 14.63
CA HIS A 66 -8.76 -1.45 14.44
C HIS A 66 -9.37 -0.78 13.21
N LYS A 67 -9.70 0.51 13.33
CA LYS A 67 -9.97 1.35 12.15
C LYS A 67 -8.74 1.43 11.28
N ILE A 68 -8.90 1.32 9.96
CA ILE A 68 -7.78 1.41 9.01
C ILE A 68 -7.29 2.85 8.95
N PHE A 69 -8.22 3.79 8.88
CA PHE A 69 -7.94 5.23 8.90
C PHE A 69 -8.39 5.82 10.23
N ARG A 70 -7.49 6.57 10.89
CA ARG A 70 -7.80 7.26 12.15
C ARG A 70 -8.54 8.58 11.92
N LEU A 71 -8.25 9.24 10.81
CA LEU A 71 -8.78 10.53 10.39
C LEU A 71 -8.87 10.58 8.87
N GLY A 72 -9.55 11.59 8.36
CA GLY A 72 -9.64 11.86 6.94
C GLY A 72 -11.00 11.50 6.34
N PRO A 73 -11.08 11.53 5.00
CA PRO A 73 -12.34 11.42 4.28
C PRO A 73 -12.84 9.97 4.17
N HIS A 74 -12.02 8.97 4.51
CA HIS A 74 -12.39 7.55 4.41
C HIS A 74 -13.22 7.12 5.61
N GLN A 75 -14.45 6.67 5.37
CA GLN A 75 -15.41 6.33 6.43
C GLN A 75 -16.09 4.99 6.14
N ASN A 76 -16.46 4.26 7.20
CA ASN A 76 -17.28 3.05 7.12
C ASN A 76 -16.76 1.99 6.12
N GLY A 77 -15.45 1.81 6.02
CA GLY A 77 -14.82 0.87 5.08
C GLY A 77 -14.91 1.30 3.61
N GLN A 78 -15.18 2.57 3.32
CA GLN A 78 -15.24 3.13 1.97
C GLN A 78 -14.10 4.13 1.72
N LEU A 79 -13.56 4.09 0.49
CA LEU A 79 -12.52 5.02 0.04
C LEU A 79 -13.17 6.21 -0.65
N HIS A 80 -13.05 7.38 -0.03
CA HIS A 80 -13.43 8.67 -0.60
C HIS A 80 -12.24 9.30 -1.33
N LEU A 81 -12.12 9.02 -2.63
CA LEU A 81 -10.92 9.34 -3.42
C LEU A 81 -10.91 10.75 -4.01
N ASN A 82 -12.04 11.47 -3.93
CA ASN A 82 -12.23 12.81 -4.51
C ASN A 82 -12.15 13.95 -3.49
N ALA A 83 -11.75 13.65 -2.24
CA ALA A 83 -11.54 14.66 -1.23
C ALA A 83 -10.42 15.63 -1.66
N ARG A 84 -10.69 16.93 -1.57
CA ARG A 84 -9.77 17.99 -2.02
C ARG A 84 -8.97 18.63 -0.89
N GLU A 85 -9.52 18.58 0.32
CA GLU A 85 -8.99 19.31 1.48
C GLU A 85 -8.30 18.39 2.48
N ASP A 86 -8.44 17.07 2.30
CA ASP A 86 -7.89 16.08 3.22
C ASP A 86 -7.59 14.76 2.50
N PHE A 87 -6.89 13.86 3.19
CA PHE A 87 -6.51 12.53 2.71
C PHE A 87 -6.69 11.49 3.82
N GLY A 88 -6.67 10.20 3.48
CA GLY A 88 -6.80 9.15 4.50
C GLY A 88 -5.56 9.07 5.38
N HIS A 89 -5.72 9.30 6.68
CA HIS A 89 -4.66 9.20 7.70
C HIS A 89 -4.66 7.80 8.28
N TYR A 90 -3.60 7.00 8.08
CA TYR A 90 -3.60 5.64 8.60
C TYR A 90 -3.55 5.61 10.14
N ASN A 91 -4.14 4.55 10.68
CA ASN A 91 -4.01 4.19 12.08
C ASN A 91 -2.78 3.30 12.28
N SER A 92 -1.79 3.75 13.05
CA SER A 92 -0.58 2.96 13.34
C SER A 92 -0.88 1.63 14.04
N ALA A 93 -1.96 1.53 14.84
CA ALA A 93 -2.36 0.25 15.44
C ALA A 93 -2.78 -0.78 14.38
N PHE A 94 -3.55 -0.35 13.38
CA PHE A 94 -3.91 -1.19 12.25
C PHE A 94 -2.69 -1.63 11.44
N LEU A 95 -1.74 -0.71 11.17
CA LEU A 95 -0.52 -1.04 10.42
C LEU A 95 0.37 -2.05 11.17
N LYS A 96 0.47 -1.94 12.50
CA LYS A 96 1.17 -2.91 13.35
C LYS A 96 0.50 -4.28 13.29
N TRP A 97 -0.83 -4.31 13.43
CA TRP A 97 -1.60 -5.54 13.26
C TRP A 97 -1.38 -6.16 11.87
N ALA A 98 -1.42 -5.37 10.80
CA ALA A 98 -1.19 -5.84 9.44
C ALA A 98 0.24 -6.38 9.25
N THR A 99 1.23 -5.81 9.95
CA THR A 99 2.62 -6.30 9.92
C THR A 99 2.76 -7.67 10.59
N GLN A 100 1.97 -7.93 11.63
CA GLN A 100 2.00 -9.18 12.40
C GLN A 100 1.13 -10.29 11.76
N HIS A 101 0.03 -9.92 11.11
CA HIS A 101 -1.02 -10.85 10.72
C HIS A 101 -1.35 -10.82 9.22
N GLY A 102 -0.99 -9.75 8.51
CA GLY A 102 -1.32 -9.53 7.10
C GLY A 102 -0.38 -10.21 6.11
N ILE A 103 0.73 -10.78 6.56
CA ILE A 103 1.77 -11.39 5.72
C ILE A 103 1.91 -12.89 6.03
N PRO A 104 1.15 -13.74 5.34
CA PRO A 104 1.31 -15.19 5.43
C PRO A 104 2.75 -15.61 5.12
N GLY A 105 3.21 -16.62 5.87
CA GLY A 105 4.54 -17.22 5.67
C GLY A 105 5.66 -16.58 6.49
N GLN A 106 5.44 -15.52 7.26
CA GLN A 106 6.48 -14.91 8.12
C GLN A 106 7.19 -15.95 9.00
N HIS A 107 6.42 -16.81 9.66
CA HIS A 107 6.91 -17.84 10.59
C HIS A 107 6.66 -19.28 10.11
N ASN A 108 6.24 -19.48 8.85
CA ASN A 108 5.93 -20.80 8.30
C ASN A 108 6.51 -20.94 6.89
N ALA A 109 7.58 -21.72 6.74
CA ALA A 109 8.29 -21.89 5.47
C ALA A 109 7.44 -22.59 4.40
N GLN A 110 6.67 -23.61 4.77
CA GLN A 110 5.79 -24.32 3.84
C GLN A 110 4.70 -23.39 3.28
N LEU A 111 4.08 -22.58 4.15
CA LEU A 111 3.08 -21.60 3.73
C LEU A 111 3.69 -20.47 2.90
N ARG A 112 4.93 -20.07 3.19
CA ARG A 112 5.68 -19.09 2.38
C ARG A 112 5.91 -19.63 0.96
N GLU A 113 6.38 -20.87 0.84
CA GLU A 113 6.58 -21.54 -0.45
C GLU A 113 5.27 -21.67 -1.23
N GLU A 114 4.18 -22.09 -0.56
CA GLU A 114 2.85 -22.18 -1.15
C GLU A 114 2.38 -20.85 -1.77
N LEU A 115 2.60 -19.73 -1.07
CA LEU A 115 2.07 -18.42 -1.44
C LEU A 115 3.06 -17.56 -2.24
N GLN A 116 4.29 -18.03 -2.45
CA GLN A 116 5.31 -17.33 -3.22
C GLN A 116 4.83 -16.96 -4.64
N PRO A 117 4.14 -17.83 -5.42
CA PRO A 117 3.64 -17.47 -6.74
C PRO A 117 2.62 -16.31 -6.70
N VAL A 118 1.80 -16.24 -5.64
CA VAL A 118 0.85 -15.14 -5.44
C VAL A 118 1.59 -13.83 -5.22
N TYR A 119 2.62 -13.83 -4.35
CA TYR A 119 3.47 -12.66 -4.14
C TYR A 119 4.14 -12.21 -5.46
N ASP A 120 4.80 -13.14 -6.14
CA ASP A 120 5.56 -12.86 -7.36
C ASP A 120 4.72 -12.23 -8.46
N GLN A 121 3.49 -12.73 -8.62
CA GLN A 121 2.57 -12.27 -9.66
C GLN A 121 1.82 -10.98 -9.30
N HIS A 122 1.45 -10.78 -8.03
CA HIS A 122 0.48 -9.74 -7.66
C HIS A 122 1.01 -8.64 -6.75
N LEU A 123 2.09 -8.88 -6.02
CA LEU A 123 2.57 -7.98 -4.96
C LEU A 123 4.00 -7.49 -5.18
N ARG A 124 4.86 -8.31 -5.79
CA ARG A 124 6.30 -8.06 -5.91
C ARG A 124 6.63 -6.72 -6.54
N GLN A 125 6.06 -6.42 -7.71
CA GLN A 125 6.32 -5.17 -8.40
C GLN A 125 5.91 -3.96 -7.54
N LEU A 126 4.68 -4.00 -7.00
CA LEU A 126 4.15 -2.95 -6.14
C LEU A 126 5.03 -2.74 -4.89
N ALA A 127 5.45 -3.82 -4.22
CA ALA A 127 6.29 -3.76 -3.03
C ALA A 127 7.66 -3.13 -3.33
N ARG A 128 8.32 -3.57 -4.42
CA ARG A 128 9.61 -3.02 -4.84
C ARG A 128 9.51 -1.54 -5.21
N ASN A 129 8.44 -1.14 -5.90
CA ASN A 129 8.21 0.24 -6.33
C ASN A 129 7.95 1.17 -5.14
N TYR A 130 7.17 0.71 -4.15
CA TYR A 130 6.96 1.47 -2.92
C TYR A 130 8.23 1.54 -2.06
N PHE A 131 9.08 0.51 -2.07
CA PHE A 131 10.35 0.52 -1.36
C PHE A 131 11.30 1.55 -2.00
N TRP A 132 11.43 1.53 -3.32
CA TRP A 132 12.21 2.52 -4.04
C TRP A 132 11.73 3.95 -3.78
N ALA A 133 10.41 4.19 -3.80
CA ALA A 133 9.86 5.53 -3.59
C ALA A 133 10.23 6.06 -2.19
N HIS A 134 10.20 5.19 -1.17
CA HIS A 134 10.65 5.53 0.18
C HIS A 134 12.13 5.92 0.19
N GLN A 135 13.00 5.08 -0.40
CA GLN A 135 14.44 5.34 -0.47
C GLN A 135 14.75 6.63 -1.23
N THR A 136 14.03 6.89 -2.31
CA THR A 136 14.20 8.09 -3.14
C THR A 136 13.91 9.37 -2.36
N LEU A 137 12.87 9.39 -1.53
CA LEU A 137 12.56 10.55 -0.69
C LEU A 137 13.56 10.71 0.46
N GLN A 138 13.98 9.61 1.08
CA GLN A 138 15.00 9.62 2.14
C GLN A 138 16.34 10.17 1.63
N ALA A 139 16.76 9.77 0.42
CA ALA A 139 17.98 10.24 -0.20
C ALA A 139 17.91 11.71 -0.66
N ASN A 140 16.71 12.29 -0.79
CA ASN A 140 16.50 13.66 -1.28
C ASN A 140 15.62 14.48 -0.32
N PRO A 141 16.09 14.78 0.91
CA PRO A 141 15.28 15.41 1.96
C PRO A 141 14.76 16.80 1.57
N GLN A 142 15.53 17.58 0.80
CA GLN A 142 15.08 18.88 0.29
C GLN A 142 13.91 18.72 -0.71
N ARG A 143 13.98 17.72 -1.59
CA ARG A 143 12.92 17.41 -2.56
C ARG A 143 11.66 16.93 -1.84
N ALA A 144 11.82 16.08 -0.83
CA ALA A 144 10.72 15.62 0.02
C ALA A 144 10.04 16.77 0.78
N THR A 145 10.83 17.72 1.30
CA THR A 145 10.32 18.92 1.98
C THR A 145 9.50 19.80 1.04
N LYS A 146 10.01 20.09 -0.16
CA LYS A 146 9.27 20.84 -1.20
C LYS A 146 7.98 20.14 -1.61
N ALA A 147 8.00 18.80 -1.76
CA ALA A 147 6.80 18.04 -2.07
C ALA A 147 5.75 18.13 -0.95
N ARG A 148 6.19 18.06 0.31
CA ARG A 148 5.33 18.20 1.49
C ARG A 148 4.66 19.57 1.54
N GLU A 149 5.45 20.63 1.41
CA GLU A 149 4.97 22.02 1.47
C GLU A 149 4.01 22.31 0.33
N GLY A 150 4.40 22.03 -0.91
CA GLY A 150 3.50 22.25 -2.05
C GLY A 150 2.24 21.40 -1.99
N TYR A 151 2.29 20.18 -1.43
CA TYR A 151 1.08 19.38 -1.21
C TYR A 151 0.14 20.03 -0.17
N LEU A 152 0.66 20.54 0.93
CA LEU A 152 -0.14 21.25 1.94
C LEU A 152 -0.75 22.53 1.37
N ASP A 153 -0.01 23.29 0.56
CA ASP A 153 -0.52 24.48 -0.12
C ASP A 153 -1.69 24.14 -1.07
N GLN A 154 -1.59 23.01 -1.77
CA GLN A 154 -2.68 22.52 -2.62
C GLN A 154 -3.90 22.08 -1.82
N LEU A 155 -3.73 21.47 -0.65
CA LEU A 155 -4.86 21.16 0.23
C LEU A 155 -5.53 22.43 0.74
N ALA A 156 -4.74 23.41 1.22
CA ALA A 156 -5.24 24.67 1.76
C ALA A 156 -6.00 25.51 0.71
N SER A 157 -5.54 25.47 -0.54
CA SER A 157 -6.20 26.16 -1.66
C SER A 157 -7.33 25.37 -2.33
N LYS A 158 -7.68 24.17 -1.81
CA LYS A 158 -8.64 23.24 -2.41
C LYS A 158 -8.28 22.85 -3.86
N GLY A 159 -6.99 22.90 -4.18
CA GLY A 159 -6.41 22.51 -5.46
C GLY A 159 -6.44 21.01 -5.69
N LYS A 160 -5.88 20.56 -6.82
CA LYS A 160 -5.80 19.14 -7.16
C LYS A 160 -4.54 18.52 -6.54
N ALA A 161 -4.46 18.48 -5.21
CA ALA A 161 -3.25 18.10 -4.47
C ALA A 161 -2.66 16.73 -4.88
N GLY A 162 -3.51 15.76 -5.21
CA GLY A 162 -3.07 14.47 -5.75
C GLY A 162 -2.42 14.57 -7.14
N MET A 163 -3.01 15.36 -8.05
CA MET A 163 -2.47 15.61 -9.39
C MET A 163 -1.18 16.41 -9.33
N TRP A 164 -1.13 17.42 -8.45
CA TRP A 164 0.07 18.20 -8.23
C TRP A 164 1.26 17.33 -7.78
N LEU A 165 1.04 16.35 -6.89
CA LEU A 165 2.10 15.40 -6.50
C LEU A 165 2.57 14.55 -7.68
N GLN A 166 1.65 14.11 -8.54
CA GLN A 166 1.97 13.33 -9.75
C GLN A 166 2.83 14.15 -10.72
N ASP A 167 2.46 15.40 -10.97
CA ASP A 167 3.21 16.32 -11.83
C ASP A 167 4.58 16.65 -11.21
N PHE A 168 4.61 16.92 -9.90
CA PHE A 168 5.83 17.25 -9.17
C PHE A 168 6.84 16.10 -9.26
N PHE A 169 6.41 14.85 -9.10
CA PHE A 169 7.26 13.66 -9.11
C PHE A 169 7.41 12.99 -10.49
N ARG A 170 6.92 13.61 -11.56
CA ARG A 170 7.08 13.10 -12.93
C ARG A 170 8.55 12.83 -13.28
N PRO A 171 9.53 13.71 -13.00
CA PRO A 171 10.93 13.43 -13.34
C PRO A 171 11.49 12.17 -12.66
N GLU A 172 11.10 11.90 -11.42
CA GLU A 172 11.47 10.68 -10.70
C GLU A 172 10.83 9.43 -11.34
N ALA A 173 9.57 9.52 -11.76
CA ALA A 173 8.88 8.44 -12.46
C ALA A 173 9.48 8.16 -13.85
N ASP A 174 9.81 9.20 -14.62
CA ASP A 174 10.47 9.07 -15.94
C ASP A 174 11.82 8.35 -15.82
N ARG A 175 12.57 8.58 -14.73
CA ARG A 175 13.82 7.85 -14.46
C ARG A 175 13.58 6.39 -14.09
N MET A 176 12.48 6.11 -13.39
CA MET A 176 12.13 4.76 -12.93
C MET A 176 11.67 3.84 -14.07
N GLU A 177 11.04 4.38 -15.12
CA GLU A 177 10.50 3.60 -16.25
C GLU A 177 11.54 2.67 -16.89
N LYS A 178 12.83 2.98 -16.76
CA LYS A 178 13.94 2.14 -17.24
C LYS A 178 14.03 0.76 -16.55
N TRP A 179 13.47 0.60 -15.37
CA TRP A 179 13.62 -0.63 -14.57
C TRP A 179 12.41 -0.96 -13.67
N GLY A 180 11.38 -0.11 -13.63
CA GLY A 180 10.17 -0.27 -12.82
C GLY A 180 8.91 0.23 -13.55
N ASP A 181 7.81 0.33 -12.81
CA ASP A 181 6.54 0.81 -13.36
C ASP A 181 6.36 2.31 -13.13
N TRP A 182 6.29 3.06 -14.23
CA TRP A 182 6.15 4.52 -14.20
C TRP A 182 4.92 4.98 -13.40
N TYR A 183 3.76 4.34 -13.61
CA TYR A 183 2.51 4.73 -12.95
C TYR A 183 2.56 4.46 -11.45
N GLU A 184 3.08 3.30 -11.05
CA GLU A 184 3.24 2.97 -9.64
C GLU A 184 4.28 3.86 -8.95
N GLY A 185 5.41 4.13 -9.61
CA GLY A 185 6.44 5.04 -9.11
C GLY A 185 5.91 6.44 -8.85
N ASN A 186 5.18 6.97 -9.83
CA ASN A 186 4.59 8.31 -9.77
C ASN A 186 3.62 8.47 -8.58
N VAL A 187 2.78 7.46 -8.30
CA VAL A 187 1.86 7.52 -7.16
C VAL A 187 2.51 7.12 -5.82
N ALA A 188 3.54 6.27 -5.83
CA ALA A 188 4.21 5.80 -4.62
C ALA A 188 4.97 6.91 -3.90
N LEU A 189 5.58 7.85 -4.63
CA LEU A 189 6.24 9.02 -4.03
C LEU A 189 5.23 9.90 -3.29
N GLY A 190 4.08 10.19 -3.92
CA GLY A 190 2.99 10.92 -3.28
C GLY A 190 2.38 10.19 -2.08
N PHE A 191 2.31 8.86 -2.11
CA PHE A 191 1.92 8.05 -0.96
C PHE A 191 2.81 8.35 0.24
N TRP A 192 4.13 8.30 0.09
CA TRP A 192 5.07 8.53 1.20
C TRP A 192 5.06 9.96 1.73
N VAL A 193 4.82 10.97 0.88
CA VAL A 193 4.58 12.34 1.35
C VAL A 193 3.42 12.38 2.36
N ARG A 194 2.30 11.72 2.04
CA ARG A 194 1.13 11.65 2.94
C ARG A 194 1.42 10.86 4.21
N ARG A 195 2.22 9.78 4.14
CA ARG A 195 2.61 8.99 5.32
C ARG A 195 3.53 9.75 6.27
N ASN A 196 4.37 10.63 5.75
CA ASN A 196 5.18 11.52 6.57
C ASN A 196 4.32 12.58 7.26
N LEU A 197 3.27 13.06 6.60
CA LEU A 197 2.33 14.05 7.15
C LEU A 197 1.41 13.48 8.24
N ASP A 198 0.87 12.28 8.04
CA ASP A 198 -0.04 11.66 9.02
C ASP A 198 0.68 10.92 10.16
N GLY A 199 2.02 10.87 10.11
CA GLY A 199 2.88 10.22 11.10
C GLY A 199 2.98 8.70 10.96
N SER A 200 2.39 8.09 9.92
CA SER A 200 2.35 6.63 9.76
C SER A 200 3.48 6.03 8.92
N ALA A 201 4.43 6.86 8.43
CA ALA A 201 5.53 6.42 7.57
C ALA A 201 6.34 5.25 8.16
N LYS A 202 6.67 5.29 9.45
CA LYS A 202 7.47 4.25 10.10
C LYS A 202 6.77 2.89 10.09
N GLU A 203 5.49 2.85 10.49
CA GLU A 203 4.72 1.61 10.48
C GLU A 203 4.45 1.11 9.05
N CYS A 204 4.18 2.01 8.08
CA CYS A 204 4.06 1.62 6.68
C CYS A 204 5.37 1.01 6.13
N GLN A 205 6.52 1.60 6.48
CA GLN A 205 7.82 1.08 6.08
C GLN A 205 8.07 -0.30 6.70
N SER A 206 7.72 -0.46 7.98
CA SER A 206 7.86 -1.73 8.70
C SER A 206 7.02 -2.84 8.07
N LEU A 207 5.76 -2.55 7.72
CA LEU A 207 4.89 -3.48 6.98
C LEU A 207 5.51 -3.87 5.64
N LEU A 208 5.97 -2.89 4.86
CA LEU A 208 6.55 -3.13 3.55
C LEU A 208 7.85 -3.95 3.63
N VAL A 209 8.73 -3.62 4.57
CA VAL A 209 9.98 -4.35 4.79
C VAL A 209 9.69 -5.77 5.26
N ALA A 210 8.71 -5.97 6.14
CA ALA A 210 8.30 -7.32 6.57
C ALA A 210 7.79 -8.17 5.38
N LEU A 211 7.00 -7.57 4.47
CA LEU A 211 6.55 -8.25 3.25
C LEU A 211 7.74 -8.67 2.37
N LEU A 212 8.67 -7.75 2.11
CA LEU A 212 9.86 -7.98 1.30
C LEU A 212 10.82 -8.99 1.96
N GLN A 213 11.01 -8.92 3.28
CA GLN A 213 11.80 -9.90 4.02
C GLN A 213 11.16 -11.29 3.96
N THR A 214 9.83 -11.37 3.93
CA THR A 214 9.13 -12.65 3.91
C THR A 214 9.23 -13.34 2.56
N HIS A 215 9.02 -12.61 1.46
CA HIS A 215 8.84 -13.19 0.12
C HIS A 215 9.92 -12.77 -0.91
N ASP A 216 10.83 -11.87 -0.55
CA ASP A 216 11.80 -11.26 -1.49
C ASP A 216 13.14 -10.89 -0.84
N ALA A 217 13.54 -11.64 0.19
CA ALA A 217 14.68 -11.34 1.04
C ALA A 217 15.99 -11.16 0.26
N LYS A 218 16.20 -11.98 -0.79
CA LYS A 218 17.39 -11.91 -1.65
C LYS A 218 17.47 -10.56 -2.37
N TRP A 219 16.36 -10.10 -2.94
CA TRP A 219 16.31 -8.80 -3.60
C TRP A 219 16.50 -7.67 -2.60
N LEU A 220 15.80 -7.71 -1.46
CA LEU A 220 15.90 -6.67 -0.43
C LEU A 220 17.34 -6.52 0.07
N LYS A 221 18.03 -7.63 0.35
CA LYS A 221 19.45 -7.62 0.77
C LYS A 221 20.38 -6.99 -0.27
N ALA A 222 20.05 -7.12 -1.57
CA ALA A 222 20.83 -6.51 -2.64
C ALA A 222 20.61 -4.99 -2.73
N GLN A 223 19.51 -4.44 -2.20
CA GLN A 223 19.24 -2.99 -2.17
C GLN A 223 19.87 -2.27 -0.97
N GLN A 224 20.37 -3.02 0.02
CA GLN A 224 20.96 -2.50 1.26
C GLN A 224 22.49 -2.50 1.26
N ARG A 225 23.10 -2.83 0.11
CA ARG A 225 24.54 -2.80 -0.12
C ARG A 225 24.88 -1.54 -0.89
#